data_AF-A0A4S2JSI5-F1
#
_entry.id   AF-A0A4S2JSI5-F1
#
_cell.length_a   1.000
_cell.length_b   1.000
_cell.length_c   1.000
_cell.angle_alpha   90.00
_cell.angle_beta   90.00
_cell.angle_gamma   90.00
#
_symmetry.space_group_name_H-M   'P 1'
#
loop_
_entity.id
_entity.type
_entity.pdbx_description
1 polymer ?
#
loop_
_entity_poly.entity_id
_entity_poly.type
_entity_poly.pdbx_seq_one_letter_code
_entity_poly.pdbx_strand_id
1 'polypeptide(L)'
;MTIFRYHFDILFLTGAARSLVKCCVSHGGYGACEKCTCVGEYVADRVVYTNLNAPLRTDHSFITQEDPLHYIGRSILERVHSGMVSHFRLDPFHLVWHGVFKRLLMTWMQWNGPWKLNKFSRKNISNNLIFFKGFLSK
;
A
#
# COMPACT_ATOMS: atom_id res chain seq x y z
N MET A 1 -24.21 29.28 -14.04
CA MET A 1 -23.22 28.69 -13.12
C MET A 1 -22.94 27.28 -13.61
N THR A 2 -21.86 27.08 -14.37
CA THR A 2 -21.56 25.81 -15.05
C THR A 2 -20.99 24.83 -14.05
N ILE A 3 -21.75 23.80 -13.68
CA ILE A 3 -21.27 22.72 -12.82
C ILE A 3 -20.43 21.79 -13.70
N PHE A 4 -19.11 21.88 -13.59
CA PHE A 4 -18.22 20.88 -14.17
C PHE A 4 -18.35 19.58 -13.37
N ARG A 5 -18.79 18.52 -14.02
CA ARG A 5 -18.91 17.18 -13.42
C ARG A 5 -17.62 16.42 -13.74
N TYR A 6 -16.73 16.33 -12.75
CA TYR A 6 -15.50 15.55 -12.87
C TYR A 6 -15.80 14.08 -12.55
N HIS A 7 -15.46 13.18 -13.45
CA HIS A 7 -15.55 11.73 -13.24
C HIS A 7 -14.13 11.18 -13.16
N PHE A 8 -13.80 10.53 -12.05
CA PHE A 8 -12.52 9.83 -11.90
C PHE A 8 -12.82 8.33 -11.91
N ASP A 9 -12.30 7.61 -12.91
CA ASP A 9 -12.52 6.16 -12.99
C ASP A 9 -11.64 5.41 -11.98
N ILE A 10 -10.34 5.74 -11.93
CA ILE A 10 -9.37 5.10 -11.04
C ILE A 10 -8.27 6.11 -10.66
N LEU A 11 -7.92 6.17 -9.37
CA LEU A 11 -6.75 6.90 -8.88
C LEU A 11 -5.65 5.94 -8.40
N PHE A 12 -4.46 6.07 -9.01
CA PHE A 12 -3.24 5.40 -8.59
C PHE A 12 -2.33 6.39 -7.87
N LEU A 13 -2.09 6.15 -6.59
CA LEU A 13 -1.29 7.03 -5.74
C LEU A 13 -0.47 6.18 -4.76
N THR A 14 0.70 6.70 -4.37
CA THR A 14 1.54 6.06 -3.35
C THR A 14 0.83 6.03 -1.98
N GLY A 15 1.28 5.18 -1.05
CA GLY A 15 0.65 5.07 0.28
C GLY A 15 0.53 6.41 1.02
N ALA A 16 1.61 7.20 1.04
CA ALA A 16 1.61 8.52 1.68
C ALA A 16 0.72 9.54 0.97
N ALA A 17 0.70 9.54 -0.37
CA ALA A 17 -0.17 10.43 -1.14
C ALA A 17 -1.65 10.09 -0.92
N ARG A 18 -2.00 8.79 -0.85
CA ARG A 18 -3.38 8.35 -0.56
C ARG A 18 -3.83 8.79 0.82
N SER A 19 -3.03 8.56 1.87
CA SER A 19 -3.40 8.98 3.22
C SER A 19 -3.58 10.49 3.33
N LEU A 20 -2.73 11.27 2.66
CA LEU A 20 -2.84 12.73 2.62
C LEU A 20 -4.14 13.17 1.94
N VAL A 21 -4.36 12.71 0.71
CA VAL A 21 -5.53 13.09 -0.11
C VAL A 21 -6.83 12.64 0.54
N LYS A 22 -6.85 11.45 1.15
CA LYS A 22 -8.03 10.88 1.81
C LYS A 22 -8.23 11.40 3.24
N CYS A 23 -7.26 12.12 3.80
CA CYS A 23 -7.23 12.53 5.20
C CYS A 23 -7.38 11.35 6.18
N CYS A 24 -6.67 10.25 5.89
CA CYS A 24 -6.68 9.03 6.69
C CYS A 24 -5.32 8.76 7.33
N VAL A 25 -5.29 7.87 8.31
CA VAL A 25 -4.06 7.42 8.95
C VAL A 25 -3.10 6.85 7.90
N SER A 26 -1.85 7.34 7.95
CA SER A 26 -0.78 6.95 7.04
C SER A 26 -0.36 5.50 7.25
N HIS A 27 0.19 4.91 6.19
CA HIS A 27 0.82 3.59 6.21
C HIS A 27 1.73 3.42 7.45
N GLY A 28 1.42 2.40 8.26
CA GLY A 28 2.13 2.10 9.52
C GLY A 28 1.40 2.49 10.80
N GLY A 29 0.27 3.21 10.74
CA GLY A 29 -0.58 3.45 11.92
C GLY A 29 -1.55 2.30 12.23
N TYR A 30 -2.05 2.24 13.46
CA TYR A 30 -2.97 1.18 13.89
C TYR A 30 -4.25 1.09 13.04
N GLY A 31 -4.88 2.21 12.66
CA GLY A 31 -6.04 2.24 11.77
C GLY A 31 -5.72 2.41 10.28
N ALA A 32 -4.50 2.12 9.81
CA ALA A 32 -4.08 2.55 8.46
C ALA A 32 -4.58 1.68 7.29
N CYS A 33 -5.16 0.50 7.53
CA CYS A 33 -5.69 -0.29 6.43
C CYS A 33 -6.77 0.52 5.71
N GLU A 34 -6.76 0.57 4.37
CA GLU A 34 -7.72 1.34 3.59
C GLU A 34 -8.87 0.48 3.04
N LYS A 35 -8.78 -0.84 3.18
CA LYS A 35 -9.73 -1.79 2.58
C LYS A 35 -10.62 -2.49 3.61
N CYS A 36 -10.15 -2.67 4.85
CA CYS A 36 -10.94 -3.28 5.92
C CYS A 36 -10.62 -2.67 7.28
N THR A 37 -11.55 -2.76 8.22
CA THR A 37 -11.47 -2.17 9.57
C THR A 37 -10.51 -2.91 10.50
N CYS A 38 -9.51 -3.63 9.95
CA CYS A 38 -8.52 -4.30 10.77
C CYS A 38 -7.67 -3.27 11.51
N VAL A 39 -7.53 -3.49 12.82
CA VAL A 39 -6.63 -2.72 13.67
C VAL A 39 -5.28 -3.41 13.65
N GLY A 40 -4.24 -2.64 13.41
CA GLY A 40 -2.88 -3.12 13.46
C GLY A 40 -2.44 -3.45 14.89
N GLU A 41 -1.46 -4.33 15.01
CA GLU A 41 -0.83 -4.73 16.28
C GLU A 41 0.66 -4.42 16.19
N TYR A 42 1.26 -3.91 17.26
CA TYR A 42 2.70 -3.64 17.29
C TYR A 42 3.48 -4.91 17.63
N VAL A 43 4.28 -5.41 16.70
CA VAL A 43 5.07 -6.64 16.84
C VAL A 43 6.47 -6.42 16.29
N ALA A 44 7.50 -6.65 17.10
CA ALA A 44 8.91 -6.58 16.65
C ALA A 44 9.23 -5.32 15.82
N ASP A 45 8.97 -4.15 16.43
CA ASP A 45 9.21 -2.81 15.89
C ASP A 45 8.47 -2.45 14.61
N ARG A 46 7.32 -3.06 14.39
CA ARG A 46 6.44 -2.71 13.27
C ARG A 46 4.98 -2.94 13.62
N VAL A 47 4.08 -2.21 12.96
CA VAL A 47 2.64 -2.50 13.00
C VAL A 47 2.32 -3.56 11.95
N VAL A 48 1.61 -4.62 12.35
CA VAL A 48 1.17 -5.73 11.51
C VAL A 48 -0.36 -5.85 11.54
N TYR A 49 -0.97 -6.32 10.45
CA TYR A 49 -2.42 -6.50 10.35
C TYR A 49 -2.71 -7.99 10.14
N THR A 50 -3.08 -8.66 11.23
CA THR A 50 -3.23 -10.13 11.30
C THR A 50 -4.69 -10.58 11.14
N ASN A 51 -5.65 -9.70 11.47
CA ASN A 51 -7.07 -10.00 11.28
C ASN A 51 -7.49 -9.89 9.81
N LEU A 52 -7.61 -11.04 9.15
CA LEU A 52 -8.01 -11.16 7.74
C LEU A 52 -9.53 -11.16 7.53
N ASN A 53 -10.32 -11.30 8.60
CA ASN A 53 -11.78 -11.38 8.55
C ASN A 53 -12.45 -10.06 8.96
N ALA A 54 -11.69 -8.97 9.01
CA ALA A 54 -12.22 -7.66 9.34
C ALA A 54 -13.21 -7.17 8.26
N PRO A 55 -14.32 -6.50 8.66
CA PRO A 55 -15.27 -5.91 7.73
C PRO A 55 -14.60 -5.02 6.66
N LEU A 56 -15.05 -5.16 5.42
CA LEU A 56 -14.57 -4.32 4.32
C LEU A 56 -15.14 -2.90 4.44
N ARG A 57 -14.31 -1.90 4.14
CA ARG A 57 -14.79 -0.52 3.99
C ARG A 57 -15.54 -0.37 2.68
N THR A 58 -16.56 0.48 2.71
CA THR A 58 -17.35 0.87 1.55
C THR A 58 -17.23 2.38 1.35
N ASP A 59 -17.63 2.87 0.19
CA ASP A 59 -17.69 4.33 -0.02
C ASP A 59 -18.66 4.99 0.97
N HIS A 60 -19.75 4.30 1.32
CA HIS A 60 -20.69 4.74 2.36
C HIS A 60 -20.01 4.84 3.73
N SER A 61 -19.36 3.76 4.19
CA SER A 61 -18.69 3.75 5.50
C SER A 61 -17.59 4.79 5.61
N PHE A 62 -16.99 5.17 4.46
CA PHE A 62 -16.02 6.26 4.38
C PHE A 62 -16.65 7.63 4.59
N ILE A 63 -17.78 7.91 3.93
CA ILE A 63 -18.52 9.17 4.07
C ILE A 63 -19.10 9.30 5.49
N THR A 64 -19.59 8.21 6.07
CA THR A 64 -20.12 8.22 7.45
C THR A 64 -19.02 8.21 8.51
N GLN A 65 -17.76 7.94 8.13
CA GLN A 65 -16.61 7.81 9.02
C GLN A 65 -16.84 6.81 10.16
N GLU A 66 -17.43 5.65 9.84
CA GLU A 66 -17.81 4.59 10.81
C GLU A 66 -16.65 4.01 11.61
N ASP A 67 -15.40 4.17 11.15
CA ASP A 67 -14.18 3.72 11.82
C ASP A 67 -13.31 4.91 12.26
N PRO A 68 -13.51 5.44 13.48
CA PRO A 68 -12.78 6.62 13.96
C PRO A 68 -11.26 6.45 14.01
N LEU A 69 -10.74 5.22 14.09
CA LEU A 69 -9.30 4.96 14.11
C LEU A 69 -8.64 5.20 12.75
N HIS A 70 -9.42 5.21 11.66
CA HIS A 70 -8.91 5.37 10.31
C HIS A 70 -8.82 6.82 9.85
N TYR A 71 -9.71 7.69 10.33
CA TYR A 71 -9.88 9.05 9.80
C TYR A 71 -9.14 10.10 10.64
N ILE A 72 -8.43 11.01 9.98
CA ILE A 72 -7.79 12.18 10.59
C ILE A 72 -8.61 13.45 10.30
N GLY A 73 -9.36 13.46 9.20
CA GLY A 73 -10.19 14.60 8.81
C GLY A 73 -11.08 14.26 7.62
N ARG A 74 -11.57 15.31 6.95
CA ARG A 74 -12.43 15.20 5.76
C ARG A 74 -11.65 15.60 4.51
N SER A 75 -11.72 14.77 3.49
CA SER A 75 -11.09 15.03 2.20
C SER A 75 -11.94 16.00 1.37
N ILE A 76 -11.28 16.90 0.64
CA ILE A 76 -11.95 17.71 -0.38
C ILE A 76 -12.60 16.86 -1.48
N LEU A 77 -12.10 15.64 -1.70
CA LEU A 77 -12.60 14.74 -2.73
C LEU A 77 -13.93 14.08 -2.38
N GLU A 78 -14.36 14.16 -1.11
CA GLU A 78 -15.72 13.77 -0.71
C GLU A 78 -16.77 14.70 -1.34
N ARG A 79 -16.43 15.98 -1.56
CA ARG A 79 -17.35 16.99 -2.13
C ARG A 79 -17.67 16.77 -3.60
N VAL A 80 -16.80 16.05 -4.32
CA VAL A 80 -17.00 15.72 -5.75
C VAL A 80 -17.59 14.33 -5.93
N HIS A 81 -18.09 13.70 -4.86
CA HIS A 81 -18.68 12.36 -4.87
C HIS A 81 -17.77 11.30 -5.48
N SER A 82 -16.45 11.42 -5.25
CA SER A 82 -15.52 10.37 -5.66
C SER A 82 -15.65 9.16 -4.71
N GLY A 83 -15.64 7.95 -5.27
CA GLY A 83 -15.58 6.71 -4.51
C GLY A 83 -14.24 6.58 -3.76
N MET A 84 -14.19 7.05 -2.52
CA MET A 84 -12.98 7.12 -1.69
C MET A 84 -12.37 5.74 -1.38
N VAL A 85 -13.15 4.67 -1.53
CA VAL A 85 -12.69 3.28 -1.39
C VAL A 85 -12.65 2.56 -2.73
N SER A 86 -13.68 2.72 -3.57
CA SER A 86 -13.83 1.99 -4.83
C SER A 86 -12.89 2.49 -5.94
N HIS A 87 -12.72 3.81 -6.09
CA HIS A 87 -11.86 4.41 -7.12
C HIS A 87 -10.38 4.45 -6.72
N PHE A 88 -10.07 4.42 -5.42
CA PHE A 88 -8.69 4.36 -4.93
C PHE A 88 -8.16 2.93 -4.97
N ARG A 89 -7.29 2.65 -5.93
CA ARG A 89 -6.66 1.33 -6.08
C ARG A 89 -5.35 1.26 -5.32
N LEU A 90 -5.12 0.10 -4.72
CA LEU A 90 -3.85 -0.25 -4.12
C LEU A 90 -2.90 -0.68 -5.25
N ASP A 91 -1.81 0.05 -5.39
CA ASP A 91 -0.79 -0.28 -6.38
C ASP A 91 0.07 -1.47 -5.91
N PRO A 92 0.11 -2.59 -6.65
CA PRO A 92 0.88 -3.76 -6.28
C PRO A 92 2.39 -3.50 -6.31
N PHE A 93 2.86 -2.51 -7.08
CA PHE A 93 4.29 -2.19 -7.12
C PHE A 93 4.79 -1.70 -5.76
N HIS A 94 4.10 -0.76 -5.11
CA HIS A 94 4.53 -0.29 -3.80
C HIS A 94 4.31 -1.33 -2.69
N LEU A 95 3.24 -2.13 -2.76
CA LEU A 95 2.91 -3.10 -1.71
C LEU A 95 3.75 -4.38 -1.80
N VAL A 96 3.83 -4.98 -2.99
CA VAL A 96 4.42 -6.31 -3.18
C VAL A 96 5.87 -6.19 -3.64
N TRP A 97 6.12 -5.54 -4.78
CA TRP A 97 7.46 -5.51 -5.39
C TRP A 97 8.44 -4.67 -4.57
N HIS A 98 8.08 -3.42 -4.26
CA HIS A 98 8.93 -2.54 -3.48
C HIS A 98 8.79 -2.77 -1.96
N GLY A 99 7.63 -3.19 -1.49
CA GLY A 99 7.38 -3.45 -0.06
C GLY A 99 7.93 -4.81 0.38
N VAL A 100 7.22 -5.88 0.04
CA VAL A 100 7.53 -7.25 0.49
C VAL A 100 8.82 -7.78 -0.14
N PHE A 101 8.93 -7.73 -1.46
CA PHE A 101 10.04 -8.38 -2.17
C PHE A 101 11.38 -7.71 -1.88
N LYS A 102 11.43 -6.37 -1.74
CA LYS A 102 12.64 -5.67 -1.28
C LYS A 102 13.11 -6.17 0.09
N ARG A 103 12.20 -6.32 1.06
CA ARG A 103 12.53 -6.83 2.40
C ARG A 103 13.07 -8.25 2.33
N LEU A 104 12.41 -9.12 1.55
CA LEU A 104 12.83 -10.50 1.35
C LEU A 104 14.24 -10.58 0.70
N LEU A 105 14.49 -9.75 -0.32
CA LEU A 105 15.78 -9.68 -0.98
C LEU A 105 16.88 -9.21 -0.01
N MET A 106 16.59 -8.21 0.83
CA MET A 106 17.54 -7.75 1.86
C MET A 106 17.85 -8.87 2.86
N THR A 107 16.83 -9.62 3.31
CA THR A 107 17.01 -10.80 4.17
C THR A 107 17.92 -11.83 3.51
N TRP A 108 17.66 -12.19 2.25
CA TRP A 108 18.47 -13.15 1.52
C TRP A 108 19.91 -12.68 1.25
N MET A 109 20.14 -11.38 1.09
CA MET A 109 21.46 -10.84 0.74
C MET A 109 22.35 -10.56 1.95
N GLN A 110 21.76 -10.10 3.05
CA GLN A 110 22.50 -9.47 4.16
C GLN A 110 22.39 -10.22 5.47
N TRP A 111 21.24 -10.83 5.76
CA TRP A 111 21.01 -11.48 7.05
C TRP A 111 21.93 -12.69 7.24
N ASN A 112 22.45 -12.88 8.45
CA ASN A 112 23.28 -14.04 8.82
C ASN A 112 22.42 -15.19 9.35
N GLY A 113 21.33 -15.50 8.65
CA GLY A 113 20.41 -16.60 8.99
C GLY A 113 20.47 -17.74 7.96
N PRO A 114 19.68 -18.81 8.17
CA PRO A 114 19.65 -19.97 7.27
C PRO A 114 19.14 -19.64 5.87
N TRP A 115 18.48 -18.49 5.72
CA TRP A 115 17.90 -18.03 4.45
C TRP A 115 18.86 -17.18 3.62
N LYS A 116 20.11 -16.98 4.06
CA LYS A 116 21.10 -16.19 3.32
C LYS A 116 21.51 -16.90 2.05
N LEU A 117 21.46 -16.21 0.92
CA LEU A 117 21.97 -16.73 -0.34
C LEU A 117 23.49 -16.82 -0.30
N ASN A 118 24.01 -17.96 -0.71
CA ASN A 118 25.45 -18.15 -0.86
C ASN A 118 26.01 -17.21 -1.95
N LYS A 119 27.33 -17.00 -1.92
CA LYS A 119 28.01 -16.06 -2.85
C LYS A 119 27.83 -16.44 -4.32
N PHE A 120 27.79 -17.73 -4.64
CA PHE A 120 27.66 -18.23 -6.01
C PHE A 120 26.27 -17.96 -6.58
N SER A 121 25.20 -18.32 -5.84
CA SER A 121 23.81 -18.03 -6.21
C SER A 121 23.59 -16.53 -6.41
N ARG A 122 24.13 -15.68 -5.52
CA ARG A 122 24.07 -14.23 -5.68
C ARG A 122 24.72 -13.77 -6.99
N LYS A 123 25.92 -14.26 -7.31
CA LYS A 123 26.62 -13.92 -8.56
C LYS A 123 25.83 -14.34 -9.79
N ASN A 124 25.28 -15.56 -9.80
CA ASN A 124 24.50 -16.06 -10.93
C ASN A 124 23.21 -15.24 -11.14
N ILE A 125 22.50 -14.94 -10.05
CA ILE A 125 21.29 -14.11 -10.10
C ILE A 125 21.64 -12.72 -10.64
N SER A 126 22.71 -12.08 -10.13
CA SER A 126 23.15 -10.76 -10.61
C SER A 126 23.51 -10.78 -12.10
N ASN A 127 24.23 -11.79 -12.56
CA ASN A 127 24.58 -11.93 -13.98
C ASN A 127 23.33 -12.07 -14.86
N ASN A 128 22.36 -12.90 -14.44
CA ASN A 128 21.10 -13.06 -15.15
C ASN A 128 20.31 -11.75 -15.20
N LEU A 129 20.22 -11.02 -14.09
CA LEU A 129 19.51 -9.73 -14.06
C LEU A 129 20.17 -8.67 -14.97
N ILE A 130 21.50 -8.62 -15.00
CA ILE A 130 22.24 -7.72 -15.91
C ILE A 130 21.96 -8.11 -17.37
N PHE A 131 21.99 -9.41 -17.67
CA PHE A 131 21.64 -9.92 -19.00
C PHE A 131 20.21 -9.52 -19.39
N PHE A 132 19.21 -9.76 -18.52
CA PHE A 132 17.82 -9.41 -18.78
C PHE A 132 17.57 -7.90 -18.92
N LYS A 133 18.34 -7.05 -18.21
CA LYS A 133 18.25 -5.59 -18.34
C LYS A 133 18.46 -5.14 -19.80
N GLY A 134 19.34 -5.81 -20.55
CA GLY A 134 19.57 -5.51 -21.96
C GLY A 134 18.34 -5.67 -22.86
N PHE A 135 17.34 -6.46 -22.44
CA PHE A 135 16.10 -6.69 -23.19
C PHE A 135 14.95 -5.76 -22.79
N LEU A 136 15.06 -5.08 -21.64
CA LEU A 136 13.99 -4.23 -21.08
C LEU A 136 14.07 -2.76 -21.50
N SER A 137 15.18 -2.31 -22.11
CA SER A 137 15.37 -0.92 -22.56
C SER A 137 14.97 -0.70 -24.03
N LYS A 138 13.83 -1.24 -24.46
CA LYS A 138 13.20 -0.86 -25.74
C LYS A 138 11.95 -0.04 -25.50
#